data_AF-A0ABD6T8B8-F1
#
_entry.id   AF-A0ABD6T8B8-F1
#
_cell.length_a   1.000
_cell.length_b   1.000
_cell.length_c   1.000
_cell.angle_alpha   90.00
_cell.angle_beta   90.00
_cell.angle_gamma   90.00
#
_symmetry.space_group_name_H-M   'P 1'
#
loop_
_entity.id
_entity.type
_entity.pdbx_description
1 polymer ?
#
loop_
_entity_poly.entity_id
_entity_poly.type
_entity_poly.pdbx_seq_one_letter_code
_entity_poly.pdbx_strand_id
1 'polypeptide(L)'
;MNNKKLMEKVMELDTQTLKTREQSARVMVQIAIIRKAFGVKNDETNKPVRDYEREIVLSDDDIKKEFNEYVAFWNRTKERNDMDKAKGFENQIYYFIEGVRFFNDNLADEFQKSIIVE
;
A
#
# COMPACT_ATOMS: atom_id res chain seq x y z
N MET A 1 -15.32 3.97 6.23
CA MET A 1 -14.94 2.55 5.97
C MET A 1 -15.21 1.80 7.26
N ASN A 2 -15.94 0.68 7.17
CA ASN A 2 -16.25 -0.10 8.36
C ASN A 2 -14.97 -0.63 9.03
N ASN A 3 -14.78 -0.32 10.33
CA ASN A 3 -13.57 -0.68 11.08
C ASN A 3 -13.38 -2.19 11.16
N LYS A 4 -14.45 -2.98 11.22
CA LYS A 4 -14.33 -4.44 11.26
C LYS A 4 -13.67 -4.96 9.98
N LYS A 5 -14.17 -4.54 8.82
CA LYS A 5 -13.59 -4.89 7.51
C LYS A 5 -12.13 -4.43 7.38
N LEU A 6 -11.83 -3.21 7.85
CA LEU A 6 -10.47 -2.67 7.87
C LEU A 6 -9.53 -3.53 8.73
N MET A 7 -9.91 -3.81 9.97
CA MET A 7 -9.06 -4.56 10.90
C MET A 7 -8.91 -6.03 10.48
N GLU A 8 -9.96 -6.65 9.93
CA GLU A 8 -9.86 -7.98 9.31
C GLU A 8 -8.80 -7.99 8.21
N LYS A 9 -8.76 -6.97 7.35
CA LYS A 9 -7.74 -6.87 6.30
C LYS A 9 -6.33 -6.68 6.87
N VAL A 10 -6.17 -5.81 7.87
CA VAL A 10 -4.87 -5.58 8.52
C VAL A 10 -4.38 -6.85 9.22
N MET A 11 -5.25 -7.58 9.93
CA MET A 11 -4.90 -8.83 10.60
C MET A 11 -4.57 -9.95 9.62
N GLU A 12 -5.30 -10.06 8.51
CA GLU A 12 -5.00 -10.99 7.40
C GLU A 12 -3.56 -10.77 6.91
N LEU A 13 -3.18 -9.52 6.65
CA LEU A 13 -1.85 -9.16 6.18
C LEU A 13 -0.76 -9.40 7.23
N ASP A 14 -0.99 -9.03 8.49
CA ASP A 14 -0.04 -9.22 9.60
C ASP A 14 0.27 -10.69 9.89
N THR A 15 -0.73 -11.57 9.74
CA THR A 15 -0.63 -12.99 10.07
C THR A 15 -0.31 -13.88 8.86
N GLN A 16 -0.20 -13.29 7.67
CA GLN A 16 0.08 -14.02 6.45
C GLN A 16 1.45 -14.70 6.53
N THR A 17 1.51 -16.00 6.25
CA THR A 17 2.79 -16.72 6.14
C THR A 17 3.54 -16.26 4.89
N LEU A 18 4.73 -15.69 5.08
CA LEU A 18 5.57 -15.16 4.02
C LEU A 18 6.67 -16.18 3.67
N LYS A 19 6.66 -16.68 2.42
CA LYS A 19 7.63 -17.69 1.95
C LYS A 19 8.67 -17.12 1.00
N THR A 20 8.38 -15.99 0.35
CA THR A 20 9.27 -15.34 -0.61
C THR A 20 9.46 -13.87 -0.28
N ARG A 21 10.59 -13.30 -0.74
CA ARG A 21 10.88 -11.87 -0.61
C ARG A 21 9.81 -11.01 -1.28
N GLU A 22 9.26 -11.47 -2.41
CA GLU A 22 8.17 -10.81 -3.12
C GLU A 22 6.89 -10.75 -2.30
N GLN A 23 6.50 -11.88 -1.68
CA GLN A 23 5.35 -11.92 -0.77
C GLN A 23 5.53 -10.97 0.40
N SER A 24 6.73 -10.94 0.99
CA SER A 24 7.06 -10.00 2.07
C SER A 24 6.94 -8.55 1.63
N ALA A 25 7.48 -8.19 0.45
CA ALA A 25 7.40 -6.83 -0.08
C ALA A 25 5.93 -6.42 -0.32
N ARG A 26 5.13 -7.28 -0.93
CA ARG A 26 3.70 -7.03 -1.17
C ARG A 26 2.95 -6.73 0.13
N VAL A 27 3.08 -7.63 1.12
CA VAL A 27 2.38 -7.49 2.39
C VAL A 27 2.83 -6.22 3.12
N MET A 28 4.14 -5.96 3.18
CA MET A 28 4.68 -4.76 3.84
C MET A 28 4.18 -3.46 3.20
N VAL A 29 4.17 -3.36 1.87
CA VAL A 29 3.70 -2.15 1.19
C VAL A 29 2.20 -1.96 1.39
N GLN A 30 1.39 -3.01 1.16
CA GLN A 30 -0.07 -2.93 1.30
C GLN A 30 -0.48 -2.56 2.73
N ILE A 31 0.08 -3.24 3.74
CA ILE A 31 -0.30 -2.98 5.13
C ILE A 31 0.16 -1.60 5.60
N ALA A 32 1.32 -1.11 5.12
CA ALA A 32 1.83 0.20 5.48
C ALA A 32 0.88 1.32 5.04
N ILE A 33 0.46 1.33 3.76
CA ILE A 33 -0.43 2.37 3.26
C ILE A 33 -1.83 2.29 3.89
N ILE A 34 -2.37 1.08 4.12
CA ILE A 34 -3.66 0.91 4.78
C ILE A 34 -3.60 1.43 6.23
N ARG A 35 -2.56 1.05 6.99
CA ARG A 35 -2.40 1.52 8.37
C ARG A 35 -2.26 3.04 8.44
N LYS A 36 -1.44 3.61 7.57
CA LYS A 36 -1.19 5.05 7.53
C LYS A 36 -2.47 5.81 7.15
N ALA A 37 -3.20 5.34 6.14
CA ALA A 37 -4.45 5.93 5.69
C ALA A 37 -5.51 6.02 6.79
N PHE A 38 -5.61 5.02 7.68
CA PHE A 38 -6.63 4.97 8.73
C PHE A 38 -6.10 5.24 10.15
N GLY A 39 -4.83 5.60 10.29
CA GLY A 39 -4.18 5.80 11.59
C GLY A 39 -4.23 4.56 12.48
N VAL A 40 -4.16 3.35 11.90
CA VAL A 40 -4.16 2.09 12.65
C VAL A 40 -2.77 1.87 13.24
N LYS A 41 -2.69 1.75 14.57
CA LYS A 41 -1.44 1.47 15.28
C LYS A 41 -1.11 -0.01 15.26
N ASN A 42 0.17 -0.34 15.36
CA ASN A 42 0.65 -1.73 15.36
C ASN A 42 0.10 -2.57 16.52
N ASP A 43 -0.21 -1.95 17.66
CA ASP A 43 -0.74 -2.66 18.84
C ASP A 43 -2.25 -2.95 18.74
N GLU A 44 -2.96 -2.38 17.76
CA GLU A 44 -4.38 -2.60 17.56
C GLU A 44 -4.71 -3.99 16.99
N THR A 45 -3.78 -4.65 16.30
CA THR A 45 -4.02 -5.98 15.71
C THR A 45 -4.12 -7.10 16.74
N ASN A 46 -3.67 -6.85 17.98
CA ASN A 46 -3.78 -7.78 19.09
C ASN A 46 -5.04 -7.56 19.96
N LYS A 47 -5.91 -6.61 19.58
CA LYS A 47 -7.09 -6.22 20.38
C LYS A 47 -8.39 -6.72 19.73
N PRO A 48 -9.47 -6.92 20.51
CA PRO A 48 -10.78 -7.24 19.95
C PRO A 48 -11.23 -6.16 18.97
N VAL A 49 -11.65 -6.59 17.78
CA VAL A 49 -12.16 -5.69 16.74
C VAL A 49 -13.53 -5.18 17.14
N ARG A 50 -13.67 -3.86 17.23
CA ARG A 50 -14.95 -3.19 17.48
C ARG A 50 -15.56 -2.74 16.15
N ASP A 51 -16.88 -2.80 16.07
CA ASP A 51 -17.62 -2.38 14.88
C ASP A 51 -18.00 -0.89 15.00
N TYR A 52 -17.35 -0.04 14.21
CA TYR A 52 -17.60 1.39 14.11
C TYR A 52 -17.07 1.93 12.77
N GLU A 53 -17.49 3.13 12.36
CA GLU A 53 -16.91 3.77 11.18
C GLU A 53 -15.58 4.43 11.53
N ARG A 54 -14.52 4.06 10.80
CA ARG A 54 -13.21 4.71 10.92
C ARG A 54 -13.02 5.65 9.74
N GLU A 55 -12.62 6.87 10.06
CA GLU A 55 -12.31 7.90 9.06
C GLU A 55 -10.90 7.69 8.50
N ILE A 56 -10.72 8.09 7.24
CA ILE A 56 -9.40 8.17 6.63
C ILE A 56 -8.73 9.43 7.19
N VAL A 57 -7.50 9.27 7.68
CA VAL A 57 -6.67 10.32 8.28
C VAL A 57 -5.75 10.97 7.25
N LEU A 58 -5.34 10.23 6.21
CA LEU A 58 -4.55 10.80 5.11
C LEU A 58 -5.45 11.45 4.07
N SER A 59 -5.01 12.61 3.56
CA SER A 59 -5.61 13.19 2.36
C SER A 59 -5.18 12.44 1.11
N ASP A 60 -5.95 12.56 0.03
CA ASP A 60 -5.54 12.04 -1.29
C ASP A 60 -4.19 12.63 -1.74
N ASP A 61 -3.89 13.88 -1.37
CA ASP A 61 -2.60 14.52 -1.68
C ASP A 61 -1.43 13.87 -0.92
N ASP A 62 -1.63 13.47 0.34
CA ASP A 62 -0.62 12.74 1.10
C ASP A 62 -0.33 11.37 0.47
N ILE A 63 -1.38 10.68 0.01
CA ILE A 63 -1.26 9.38 -0.66
C ILE A 63 -0.56 9.55 -2.01
N LYS A 64 -0.93 10.57 -2.80
CA LYS A 64 -0.29 10.93 -4.07
C LYS A 64 1.20 11.22 -3.89
N LYS A 65 1.56 11.95 -2.83
CA LYS A 65 2.96 12.26 -2.51
C LYS A 65 3.77 10.98 -2.29
N GLU A 66 3.26 10.05 -1.49
CA GLU A 66 3.96 8.78 -1.22
C GLU A 66 4.06 7.90 -2.47
N PHE A 67 2.99 7.83 -3.28
CA PHE A 67 3.02 7.16 -4.58
C PHE A 67 4.13 7.72 -5.49
N ASN A 68 4.22 9.04 -5.59
CA ASN A 68 5.24 9.72 -6.40
C ASN A 68 6.67 9.43 -5.93
N GLU A 69 6.89 9.17 -4.63
CA GLU A 69 8.19 8.75 -4.12
C GLU A 69 8.59 7.37 -4.69
N TYR A 70 7.68 6.39 -4.70
CA TYR A 70 7.92 5.08 -5.33
C TYR A 70 8.26 5.22 -6.82
N VAL A 71 7.49 6.04 -7.56
CA VAL A 71 7.75 6.32 -8.98
C VAL A 71 9.12 6.99 -9.18
N ALA A 72 9.48 7.94 -8.33
CA ALA A 72 10.78 8.60 -8.38
C ALA A 72 11.95 7.64 -8.07
N PHE A 73 11.77 6.67 -7.18
CA PHE A 73 12.78 5.62 -6.96
C PHE A 73 12.92 4.72 -8.19
N TRP A 74 11.80 4.29 -8.79
CA TRP A 74 11.78 3.48 -9.99
C TRP A 74 12.51 4.16 -11.16
N ASN A 75 12.19 5.43 -11.43
CA ASN A 75 12.85 6.22 -12.49
C ASN A 75 14.35 6.39 -12.23
N ARG A 76 14.76 6.75 -11.00
CA ARG A 76 16.18 6.87 -10.65
C ARG A 76 16.97 5.57 -10.80
N THR A 77 16.35 4.41 -10.57
CA THR A 77 17.01 3.12 -10.81
C THR A 77 17.16 2.79 -12.29
N LYS A 78 16.16 3.14 -13.12
CA LYS A 78 16.26 3.03 -14.58
C LYS A 78 17.37 3.92 -15.13
N GLU A 79 17.47 5.17 -14.67
CA GLU A 79 18.55 6.11 -15.06
C GLU A 79 19.96 5.58 -14.74
N ARG A 80 20.09 4.78 -13.68
CA ARG A 80 21.36 4.14 -13.27
C ARG A 80 21.61 2.80 -13.95
N ASN A 81 20.72 2.37 -14.84
CA ASN A 81 20.75 1.07 -15.51
C ASN A 81 20.74 -0.13 -14.54
N ASP A 82 20.18 0.05 -13.34
CA ASP A 82 20.01 -1.00 -12.32
C ASP A 82 18.63 -1.64 -12.49
N MET A 83 18.51 -2.52 -13.50
CA MET A 83 17.23 -3.06 -13.95
C MET A 83 16.59 -4.03 -12.95
N ASP A 84 17.39 -4.81 -12.22
CA ASP A 84 16.88 -5.69 -11.17
C ASP A 84 16.20 -4.90 -10.05
N LYS A 85 16.84 -3.79 -9.64
CA LYS A 85 16.26 -2.90 -8.63
C LYS A 85 15.08 -2.11 -9.17
N ALA A 86 15.11 -1.70 -10.44
CA ALA A 86 13.97 -1.08 -11.09
C ALA A 86 12.75 -2.01 -11.07
N LYS A 87 12.92 -3.31 -11.36
CA LYS A 87 11.82 -4.28 -11.28
C LYS A 87 11.27 -4.41 -9.87
N GLY A 88 12.15 -4.36 -8.86
CA GLY A 88 11.76 -4.34 -7.45
C GLY A 88 10.86 -3.15 -7.08
N PHE A 89 11.19 -1.94 -7.56
CA PHE A 89 10.35 -0.75 -7.32
C PHE A 89 9.06 -0.76 -8.14
N GLU A 90 9.11 -1.26 -9.38
CA GLU A 90 7.91 -1.45 -10.19
C GLU A 90 6.89 -2.33 -9.47
N ASN A 91 7.32 -3.47 -8.93
CA ASN A 91 6.46 -4.36 -8.14
C ASN A 91 5.88 -3.64 -6.90
N GLN A 92 6.69 -2.86 -6.18
CA GLN A 92 6.21 -2.09 -5.03
C GLN A 92 5.16 -1.05 -5.41
N ILE A 93 5.27 -0.42 -6.58
CA ILE A 93 4.25 0.49 -7.10
C ILE A 93 2.92 -0.26 -7.28
N TYR A 94 2.92 -1.44 -7.91
CA TYR A 94 1.70 -2.24 -8.05
C TYR A 94 1.11 -2.64 -6.69
N TYR A 95 1.94 -3.06 -5.73
CA TYR A 95 1.46 -3.40 -4.38
C TYR A 95 0.89 -2.19 -3.63
N PHE A 96 1.46 -1.00 -3.84
CA PHE A 96 0.92 0.25 -3.29
C PHE A 96 -0.47 0.54 -3.86
N ILE A 97 -0.63 0.43 -5.19
CA ILE A 97 -1.91 0.60 -5.87
C ILE A 97 -2.95 -0.38 -5.33
N GLU A 98 -2.60 -1.66 -5.17
CA GLU A 98 -3.48 -2.67 -4.58
C GLU A 98 -3.88 -2.32 -3.14
N GLY A 99 -2.96 -1.78 -2.34
CA GLY A 99 -3.22 -1.31 -0.98
C GLY A 99 -4.18 -0.12 -0.95
N VAL A 100 -4.02 0.85 -1.86
CA VAL A 100 -4.93 2.00 -2.00
C VAL A 100 -6.30 1.56 -2.48
N ARG A 101 -6.37 0.62 -3.43
CA ARG A 101 -7.62 0.10 -3.99
C ARG A 101 -8.54 -0.49 -2.92
N PHE A 102 -7.98 -1.02 -1.83
CA PHE A 102 -8.78 -1.49 -0.69
C PHE A 102 -9.74 -0.43 -0.13
N PHE A 103 -9.38 0.86 -0.20
CA PHE A 103 -10.14 1.95 0.42
C PHE A 103 -10.45 3.15 -0.49
N ASN A 104 -9.81 3.26 -1.65
CA ASN A 104 -10.07 4.32 -2.62
C ASN A 104 -9.82 3.80 -4.06
N ASP A 105 -10.85 3.21 -4.67
CA ASP A 105 -10.77 2.66 -6.03
C ASP A 105 -10.43 3.73 -7.09
N ASN A 106 -11.03 4.93 -6.97
CA ASN A 106 -10.82 6.01 -7.92
C ASN A 106 -9.35 6.45 -7.95
N LEU A 107 -8.75 6.63 -6.78
CA LEU A 107 -7.34 7.02 -6.67
C LEU A 107 -6.40 5.91 -7.14
N ALA A 108 -6.73 4.65 -6.85
CA ALA A 108 -5.99 3.50 -7.37
C ALA A 108 -6.03 3.42 -8.90
N ASP A 109 -7.18 3.73 -9.52
CA ASP A 109 -7.32 3.80 -10.98
C ASP A 109 -6.53 4.96 -11.59
N GLU A 110 -6.48 6.12 -10.93
CA GLU A 110 -5.61 7.24 -11.33
C GLU A 110 -4.14 6.80 -11.35
N PHE A 111 -3.67 6.16 -10.28
CA PHE A 111 -2.30 5.66 -10.19
C PHE A 111 -2.00 4.60 -11.25
N GLN A 112 -2.89 3.63 -11.43
CA GLN A 112 -2.73 2.56 -12.42
C GLN A 112 -2.60 3.12 -13.83
N LYS A 113 -3.38 4.14 -14.18
CA LYS A 113 -3.28 4.80 -15.49
C LYS A 113 -1.96 5.55 -15.66
N SER A 114 -1.44 6.17 -14.60
CA SER A 114 -0.20 6.97 -14.66
C SER A 114 1.07 6.14 -14.93
N ILE A 115 1.04 4.83 -14.66
CA ILE A 115 2.19 3.93 -14.87
C ILE A 115 2.11 3.10 -16.15
N ILE A 116 0.93 3.03 -16.78
CA ILE A 116 0.69 2.27 -18.02
C ILE A 116 1.07 3.08 -19.27
N VAL A 117 1.33 4.39 -19.15
CA VAL A 117 1.70 5.22 -20.30
C VAL A 117 3.14 4.92 -20.75
N GLU A 118 3.28 3.94 -21.64
CA GLU A 118 4.38 3.82 -22.62
C GLU A 118 4.03 4.56 -23.91
#